data_AF-A0A379W8F9-F1
#
_entry.id   AF-A0A379W8F9-F1
#
_cell.length_a   1.000
_cell.length_b   1.000
_cell.length_c   1.000
_cell.angle_alpha   90.00
_cell.angle_beta   90.00
_cell.angle_gamma   90.00
#
_symmetry.space_group_name_H-M   'P 1'
#
loop_
_entity.id
_entity.type
_entity.pdbx_description
1 polymer ?
#
loop_
_entity_poly.entity_id
_entity_poly.type
_entity_poly.pdbx_seq_one_letter_code
_entity_poly.pdbx_strand_id
1 'polypeptide(L)'
;MAQVGVKVVIVPVEGRFQEARLMDMNHDLTLSGWATDSNDPDSFFRPLLSCAAINSQTNFAHWCNPEFDSVLRKHCRSQQLASRIEAYEEAQNILEKELPILPLASSLRLQAYRYDIKGLVLSPFGNASFAGVSREKHEEVKNHDYLHPASVIAVAGDALLPDLYRL
;
A
#
# COMPACT_ATOMS: atom_id res chain seq x y z
N MET A 1 -13.71 -16.76 11.95
CA MET A 1 -14.82 -17.09 11.03
C MET A 1 -15.53 -18.39 11.39
N ALA A 2 -14.90 -19.57 11.30
CA ALA A 2 -15.59 -20.84 11.62
C ALA A 2 -16.12 -20.93 13.06
N GLN A 3 -15.39 -20.37 14.04
CA GLN A 3 -15.81 -20.31 15.45
C GLN A 3 -17.10 -19.52 15.68
N VAL A 4 -17.48 -18.63 14.75
CA VAL A 4 -18.74 -17.86 14.79
C VAL A 4 -19.74 -18.35 13.74
N GLY A 5 -19.55 -19.55 13.21
CA GLY A 5 -20.49 -20.19 12.27
C GLY A 5 -20.36 -19.77 10.81
N VAL A 6 -19.37 -18.94 10.45
CA VAL A 6 -19.15 -18.50 9.07
C VAL A 6 -18.25 -19.49 8.32
N LYS A 7 -18.79 -20.14 7.29
CA LYS A 7 -18.05 -21.03 6.38
C LYS A 7 -17.39 -20.20 5.28
N VAL A 8 -16.06 -20.18 5.25
CA VAL A 8 -15.27 -19.51 4.20
C VAL A 8 -14.73 -20.56 3.23
N VAL A 9 -14.90 -20.32 1.93
CA VAL A 9 -14.28 -21.12 0.86
C VAL A 9 -13.16 -20.28 0.26
N ILE A 10 -11.92 -20.78 0.36
CA ILE A 10 -10.76 -20.09 -0.20
C ILE A 10 -10.63 -20.47 -1.67
N VAL A 11 -10.67 -19.48 -2.55
CA VAL A 11 -10.45 -19.65 -3.98
C VAL A 11 -9.05 -19.14 -4.31
N PRO A 12 -8.06 -20.02 -4.54
CA PRO A 12 -6.73 -19.58 -4.93
C PRO A 12 -6.74 -19.05 -6.37
N VAL A 13 -6.04 -17.94 -6.59
CA VAL A 13 -5.85 -17.34 -7.92
C VAL A 13 -4.36 -17.25 -8.17
N GLU A 14 -3.91 -17.71 -9.34
CA GLU A 14 -2.53 -17.55 -9.74
C GLU A 14 -2.23 -16.06 -9.99
N GLY A 15 -1.10 -15.56 -9.47
CA GLY A 15 -0.82 -14.11 -9.39
C GLY A 15 -1.00 -13.34 -10.71
N ARG A 16 -0.63 -13.93 -11.86
CA ARG A 16 -0.78 -13.29 -13.18
C ARG A 16 -2.24 -13.00 -13.56
N PHE A 17 -3.19 -13.71 -12.96
CA PHE A 17 -4.63 -13.58 -13.20
C PHE A 17 -5.34 -12.85 -12.05
N GLN A 18 -4.62 -12.49 -10.98
CA GLN A 18 -5.22 -11.88 -9.80
C GLN A 18 -5.92 -10.56 -10.12
N GLU A 19 -5.25 -9.66 -10.85
CA GLU A 19 -5.83 -8.37 -11.22
C GLU A 19 -7.09 -8.52 -12.07
N ALA A 20 -7.02 -9.33 -13.14
CA ALA A 20 -8.19 -9.63 -13.97
C ALA A 20 -9.35 -10.21 -13.14
N ARG A 21 -9.04 -11.11 -12.19
CA ARG A 21 -10.04 -11.72 -11.31
C ARG A 21 -10.66 -10.73 -10.32
N LEU A 22 -9.89 -9.74 -9.86
CA LEU A 22 -10.41 -8.66 -9.02
C LEU A 22 -11.29 -7.71 -9.83
N MET A 23 -10.92 -7.42 -11.07
CA MET A 23 -11.69 -6.57 -12.00
C MET A 23 -13.01 -7.20 -12.46
N ASP A 24 -13.15 -8.53 -12.38
CA ASP A 24 -14.44 -9.23 -12.57
C ASP A 24 -15.46 -8.84 -11.49
N MET A 25 -15.01 -8.33 -10.33
CA MET A 25 -15.88 -7.74 -9.31
C MET A 25 -16.97 -8.71 -8.80
N ASN A 26 -16.67 -10.01 -8.80
CA ASN A 26 -17.60 -11.09 -8.47
C ASN A 26 -17.15 -11.88 -7.22
N HIS A 27 -16.55 -11.18 -6.26
CA HIS A 27 -16.10 -11.74 -4.98
C HIS A 27 -17.00 -11.27 -3.84
N ASP A 28 -17.27 -12.16 -2.88
CA ASP A 28 -17.92 -11.78 -1.61
C ASP A 28 -16.92 -11.06 -0.68
N LEU A 29 -15.67 -11.55 -0.68
CA LEU A 29 -14.55 -11.00 0.07
C LEU A 29 -13.28 -11.23 -0.75
N THR A 30 -12.40 -10.23 -0.76
CA THR A 30 -11.08 -10.36 -1.36
C THR A 30 -9.99 -9.92 -0.40
N LEU A 31 -8.86 -10.63 -0.43
CA LEU A 31 -7.64 -10.20 0.26
C LEU A 31 -6.77 -9.48 -0.77
N SER A 32 -6.67 -8.17 -0.62
CA SER A 32 -5.87 -7.31 -1.49
C SER A 32 -4.98 -6.38 -0.65
N GLY A 33 -3.99 -5.80 -1.30
CA GLY A 33 -3.12 -4.78 -0.72
C GLY A 33 -3.05 -3.57 -1.63
N TRP A 34 -2.61 -2.44 -1.06
CA TRP A 34 -2.33 -1.22 -1.79
C TRP A 34 -0.93 -0.75 -1.44
N ALA A 35 -0.21 -0.26 -2.44
CA ALA A 35 1.07 0.40 -2.26
C ALA A 35 0.96 1.77 -2.90
N THR A 36 1.20 2.83 -2.12
CA THR A 36 1.20 4.19 -2.63
C THR A 36 2.53 4.54 -3.31
N ASP A 37 2.46 5.44 -4.28
CA ASP A 37 3.59 6.07 -4.96
C ASP A 37 3.89 7.50 -4.44
N SER A 38 3.12 7.98 -3.45
CA SER A 38 3.25 9.32 -2.89
C SER A 38 3.02 9.35 -1.37
N ASN A 39 3.51 10.39 -0.70
CA ASN A 39 3.25 10.62 0.72
C ASN A 39 1.88 11.29 0.98
N ASP A 40 1.04 11.43 -0.03
CA ASP A 40 -0.27 12.06 0.11
C ASP A 40 -1.32 11.01 0.52
N PRO A 41 -2.02 11.14 1.67
CA PRO A 41 -3.03 10.16 2.07
C PRO A 41 -4.15 9.96 1.05
N ASP A 42 -4.43 10.96 0.19
CA ASP A 42 -5.43 10.85 -0.88
C ASP A 42 -5.11 9.72 -1.87
N SER A 43 -3.83 9.38 -2.04
CA SER A 43 -3.37 8.26 -2.88
C SER A 43 -3.84 6.89 -2.37
N PHE A 44 -4.25 6.79 -1.11
CA PHE A 44 -4.92 5.61 -0.56
C PHE A 44 -6.44 5.74 -0.70
N PHE A 45 -7.02 6.83 -0.20
CA PHE A 45 -8.48 6.96 -0.08
C PHE A 45 -9.19 7.02 -1.42
N ARG A 46 -8.77 7.90 -2.34
CA ARG A 46 -9.54 8.15 -3.56
C ARG A 46 -9.51 6.97 -4.53
N PRO A 47 -8.36 6.35 -4.84
CA PRO A 47 -8.32 5.22 -5.77
C PRO A 47 -9.02 3.97 -5.24
N LEU A 48 -9.08 3.78 -3.91
CA LEU A 48 -9.67 2.57 -3.33
C LEU A 48 -11.14 2.70 -2.94
N LEU A 49 -11.60 3.88 -2.54
CA LEU A 49 -12.87 4.02 -1.79
C LEU A 49 -13.79 5.11 -2.31
N SER A 50 -13.34 5.95 -3.26
CA SER A 50 -14.25 6.93 -3.85
C SER A 50 -15.33 6.28 -4.70
N CYS A 51 -16.47 6.95 -4.86
CA CYS A 51 -17.52 6.46 -5.76
C CYS A 51 -17.04 6.40 -7.22
N ALA A 52 -16.16 7.32 -7.63
CA ALA A 52 -15.57 7.33 -8.97
C ALA A 52 -14.66 6.10 -9.21
N ALA A 53 -14.00 5.58 -8.16
CA ALA A 53 -13.13 4.41 -8.26
C ALA A 53 -13.88 3.10 -8.55
N ILE A 54 -15.20 3.06 -8.37
CA ILE A 54 -16.03 1.93 -8.81
C ILE A 54 -16.00 1.82 -10.34
N ASN A 55 -16.14 2.95 -11.04
CA ASN A 55 -16.12 2.99 -12.51
C ASN A 55 -14.72 2.67 -13.06
N SER A 56 -13.66 2.98 -12.31
CA SER A 56 -12.28 2.64 -12.64
C SER A 56 -11.87 1.23 -12.22
N GLN A 57 -12.78 0.45 -11.62
CA GLN A 57 -12.56 -0.93 -11.15
C GLN A 57 -11.40 -1.08 -10.14
N THR A 58 -11.09 -0.02 -9.39
CA THR A 58 -10.05 -0.05 -8.33
C THR A 58 -10.66 -0.13 -6.93
N ASN A 59 -11.95 0.18 -6.79
CA ASN A 59 -12.70 0.01 -5.55
C ASN A 59 -13.30 -1.39 -5.45
N PHE A 60 -12.50 -2.34 -4.96
CA PHE A 60 -12.92 -3.74 -4.80
C PHE A 60 -13.97 -3.96 -3.71
N ALA A 61 -14.23 -2.96 -2.85
CA ALA A 61 -15.27 -3.03 -1.83
C ALA A 61 -16.67 -2.77 -2.41
N HIS A 62 -16.77 -2.28 -3.65
CA HIS A 62 -18.04 -1.83 -4.26
C HIS A 62 -18.82 -0.81 -3.43
N TRP A 63 -18.11 -0.08 -2.58
CA TRP A 63 -18.70 0.83 -1.62
C TRP A 63 -18.66 2.25 -2.14
N CYS A 64 -19.79 2.96 -2.05
CA CYS A 64 -19.90 4.36 -2.41
C CYS A 64 -20.69 5.11 -1.34
N ASN A 65 -20.03 6.07 -0.70
CA ASN A 65 -20.64 6.96 0.27
C ASN A 65 -20.45 8.43 -0.20
N PRO A 66 -21.53 9.17 -0.49
CA PRO A 66 -21.44 10.57 -0.93
C PRO A 66 -20.86 11.54 0.12
N GLU A 67 -21.03 11.25 1.42
CA GLU A 67 -20.44 12.02 2.52
C GLU A 67 -18.92 11.86 2.52
N PHE A 68 -18.43 10.63 2.39
CA PHE A 68 -17.00 10.36 2.24
C PHE A 68 -16.39 11.08 1.03
N ASP A 69 -17.04 11.00 -0.14
CA ASP A 69 -16.60 11.73 -1.34
C ASP A 69 -16.67 13.26 -1.16
N SER A 70 -17.61 13.77 -0.35
CA SER A 70 -17.69 15.19 -0.01
C SER A 70 -16.51 15.61 0.87
N VAL A 71 -16.20 14.79 1.88
CA VAL A 71 -15.05 14.95 2.76
C VAL A 71 -13.78 15.03 1.91
N LEU A 72 -13.45 14.01 1.10
CA LEU A 72 -12.26 14.01 0.23
C LEU A 72 -12.14 15.23 -0.70
N ARG A 73 -13.26 15.75 -1.23
CA ARG A 73 -13.26 16.95 -2.10
C ARG A 73 -12.93 18.23 -1.34
N LYS A 74 -13.27 18.34 -0.06
CA LYS A 74 -12.92 19.50 0.76
C LYS A 74 -11.40 19.59 0.92
N HIS A 75 -10.70 18.46 1.10
CA HIS A 75 -9.24 18.42 1.25
C HIS A 75 -8.49 18.95 0.05
N CYS A 76 -8.90 18.58 -1.17
CA CYS A 76 -8.21 19.02 -2.39
C CYS A 76 -8.20 20.54 -2.58
N ARG A 77 -9.07 21.27 -1.87
CA ARG A 77 -9.19 22.72 -1.97
C ARG A 77 -8.40 23.48 -0.90
N SER A 78 -7.94 22.79 0.15
CA SER A 78 -7.20 23.41 1.26
C SER A 78 -5.70 23.18 1.13
N GLN A 79 -4.91 24.24 1.18
CA GLN A 79 -3.44 24.15 1.24
C GLN A 79 -2.91 24.01 2.68
N GLN A 80 -3.78 24.15 3.68
CA GLN A 80 -3.37 24.12 5.08
C GLN A 80 -3.35 22.68 5.60
N LEU A 81 -2.20 22.25 6.10
CA LEU A 81 -2.00 20.88 6.60
C LEU A 81 -3.01 20.49 7.69
N ALA A 82 -3.28 21.39 8.65
CA ALA A 82 -4.23 21.13 9.74
C ALA A 82 -5.64 20.78 9.24
N SER A 83 -6.14 21.54 8.28
CA SER A 83 -7.45 21.29 7.67
C SER A 83 -7.50 19.97 6.89
N ARG A 84 -6.37 19.52 6.33
CA ARG A 84 -6.29 18.20 5.69
C ARG A 84 -6.31 17.07 6.72
N ILE A 85 -5.64 17.24 7.85
CA ILE A 85 -5.61 16.25 8.94
C ILE A 85 -7.02 16.01 9.47
N GLU A 86 -7.72 17.07 9.89
CA GLU A 86 -9.09 16.98 10.44
C GLU A 86 -10.03 16.24 9.50
N ALA A 87 -9.94 16.54 8.21
CA ALA A 87 -10.84 15.95 7.25
C ALA A 87 -10.44 14.48 6.94
N TYR A 88 -9.17 14.07 7.08
CA TYR A 88 -8.79 12.64 6.95
C TYR A 88 -9.17 11.86 8.21
N GLU A 89 -9.20 12.49 9.38
CA GLU A 89 -9.80 11.90 10.59
C GLU A 89 -11.30 11.68 10.37
N GLU A 90 -12.02 12.65 9.80
CA GLU A 90 -13.44 12.50 9.43
C GLU A 90 -13.64 11.33 8.44
N ALA A 91 -12.79 11.23 7.41
CA ALA A 91 -12.83 10.13 6.45
C ALA A 91 -12.61 8.76 7.14
N GLN A 92 -11.61 8.65 8.02
CA GLN A 92 -11.33 7.41 8.76
C GLN A 92 -12.48 7.03 9.68
N ASN A 93 -13.10 8.00 10.37
CA ASN A 93 -14.29 7.77 11.20
C ASN A 93 -15.47 7.19 10.41
N ILE A 94 -15.66 7.58 9.15
CA ILE A 94 -16.69 6.99 8.28
C ILE A 94 -16.33 5.53 7.96
N LEU A 95 -15.07 5.27 7.60
CA LEU A 95 -14.60 3.91 7.28
C LEU A 95 -14.67 2.96 8.47
N GLU A 96 -14.38 3.42 9.68
CA GLU A 96 -14.49 2.60 10.89
C GLU A 96 -15.94 2.21 11.19
N LYS A 97 -16.89 3.11 10.92
CA LYS A 97 -18.33 2.86 11.15
C LYS A 97 -18.95 1.94 10.12
N GLU A 98 -18.57 2.10 8.85
CA GLU A 98 -19.18 1.36 7.75
C GLU A 98 -18.40 0.11 7.34
N LEU A 99 -17.11 0.02 7.71
CA LEU A 99 -16.24 -1.13 7.52
C LEU A 99 -16.24 -1.67 6.07
N PRO A 100 -16.15 -0.82 5.02
CA PRO A 100 -16.10 -1.31 3.64
C PRO A 100 -14.81 -2.10 3.33
N ILE A 101 -13.76 -1.81 4.09
CA ILE A 101 -12.50 -2.55 4.10
C ILE A 101 -12.08 -2.84 5.55
N LEU A 102 -11.37 -3.94 5.76
CA LEU A 102 -10.78 -4.27 7.05
C LEU A 102 -9.25 -4.22 6.93
N PRO A 103 -8.59 -3.17 7.43
CA PRO A 103 -7.13 -3.10 7.48
C PRO A 103 -6.58 -4.25 8.33
N LEU A 104 -5.66 -5.03 7.79
CA LEU A 104 -5.07 -6.18 8.50
C LEU A 104 -3.65 -5.91 9.00
N ALA A 105 -2.82 -5.27 8.17
CA ALA A 105 -1.43 -4.97 8.49
C ALA A 105 -0.85 -3.93 7.53
N SER A 106 0.17 -3.21 8.01
CA SER A 106 1.17 -2.56 7.15
C SER A 106 2.46 -3.39 7.18
N SER A 107 3.08 -3.59 6.02
CA SER A 107 4.25 -4.46 5.88
C SER A 107 5.54 -3.68 5.62
N LEU A 108 6.65 -4.17 6.17
CA LEU A 108 7.98 -3.68 5.82
C LEU A 108 8.36 -4.21 4.44
N ARG A 109 8.90 -3.34 3.59
CA ARG A 109 9.42 -3.75 2.29
C ARG A 109 10.88 -4.11 2.42
N LEU A 110 11.20 -5.37 2.16
CA LEU A 110 12.57 -5.89 2.21
C LEU A 110 13.14 -5.93 0.80
N GLN A 111 14.33 -5.34 0.62
CA GLN A 111 15.08 -5.41 -0.63
C GLN A 111 16.49 -5.91 -0.34
N ALA A 112 16.90 -6.93 -1.09
CA ALA A 112 18.23 -7.52 -1.01
C ALA A 112 19.01 -7.19 -2.29
N TYR A 113 20.23 -6.70 -2.13
CA TYR A 113 21.14 -6.46 -3.25
C TYR A 113 22.55 -6.88 -2.89
N ARG A 114 23.38 -7.10 -3.91
CA ARG A 114 24.78 -7.47 -3.73
C ARG A 114 25.59 -6.26 -3.28
N TYR A 115 26.55 -6.48 -2.38
CA TYR A 115 27.39 -5.41 -1.82
C TYR A 115 28.21 -4.64 -2.87
N ASP A 116 28.54 -5.29 -4.00
CA ASP A 116 29.33 -4.73 -5.10
C ASP A 116 28.48 -3.92 -6.09
N ILE A 117 27.19 -3.74 -5.82
CA ILE A 117 26.30 -2.84 -6.55
C ILE A 117 26.33 -1.46 -5.89
N LYS A 118 26.72 -0.44 -6.64
CA LYS A 118 26.80 0.96 -6.19
C LYS A 118 25.82 1.84 -6.95
N GLY A 119 25.39 2.92 -6.28
CA GLY A 119 24.47 3.90 -6.86
C GLY A 119 22.99 3.48 -6.85
N LEU A 120 22.63 2.36 -6.21
CA LEU A 120 21.24 1.93 -6.10
C LEU A 120 20.49 2.83 -5.11
N VAL A 121 19.47 3.54 -5.62
CA VAL A 121 18.59 4.38 -4.81
C VAL A 121 17.24 3.68 -4.64
N LEU A 122 16.90 3.38 -3.40
CA LEU A 122 15.62 2.76 -3.03
C LEU A 122 14.62 3.85 -2.62
N SER A 123 13.44 3.84 -3.21
CA SER A 123 12.33 4.71 -2.82
C SER A 123 11.64 4.17 -1.56
N PRO A 124 11.12 5.04 -0.66
CA PRO A 124 10.23 4.62 0.43
C PRO A 124 8.97 3.89 -0.07
N PHE A 125 8.52 4.20 -1.28
CA PHE A 125 7.39 3.57 -1.97
C PHE A 125 7.76 2.24 -2.63
N GLY A 126 9.03 1.83 -2.52
CA GLY A 126 9.54 0.54 -2.92
C GLY A 126 9.82 0.33 -4.40
N ASN A 127 9.76 1.40 -5.19
CA ASN A 127 10.39 1.43 -6.50
C ASN A 127 11.92 1.54 -6.32
N ALA A 128 12.68 0.81 -7.14
CA ALA A 128 14.13 0.92 -7.21
C ALA A 128 14.54 1.58 -8.53
N SER A 129 15.37 2.62 -8.46
CA SER A 129 15.95 3.22 -9.65
C SER A 129 17.28 2.55 -9.96
N PHE A 130 17.38 1.93 -11.15
CA PHE A 130 18.64 1.40 -11.69
C PHE A 130 19.43 2.45 -12.49
N ALA A 131 18.94 3.68 -12.60
CA ALA A 131 19.65 4.74 -13.28
C ALA A 131 20.96 5.07 -12.54
N GLY A 132 22.09 4.99 -13.25
CA GLY A 132 23.41 5.24 -12.68
C GLY A 132 23.95 4.10 -11.80
N VAL A 133 23.27 2.94 -11.76
CA VAL A 133 23.74 1.77 -11.01
C VAL A 133 24.91 1.12 -11.75
N SER A 134 25.98 0.84 -11.01
CA SER A 134 27.15 0.13 -11.53
C SER A 134 27.57 -0.99 -10.59
N ARG A 135 28.38 -1.91 -11.11
CA ARG A 135 28.97 -3.01 -10.35
C ARG A 135 30.47 -2.82 -10.28
N GLU A 136 31.03 -2.84 -9.08
CA GLU A 136 32.49 -2.78 -8.88
C GLU A 136 33.16 -4.04 -9.43
N LYS A 137 34.35 -3.88 -10.02
CA LYS A 137 35.13 -5.01 -10.53
C LYS A 137 35.83 -5.74 -9.38
N HIS A 138 35.88 -7.07 -9.49
CA HIS A 138 36.26 -8.01 -8.44
C HIS A 138 37.71 -7.87 -7.88
N GLU A 139 38.56 -7.02 -8.46
CA GLU A 139 39.94 -6.81 -7.99
C GLU A 139 40.04 -5.75 -6.88
N GLU A 140 39.10 -4.82 -6.78
CA GLU A 140 39.11 -3.73 -5.77
C GLU A 140 38.47 -4.13 -4.44
N VAL A 141 37.67 -5.20 -4.43
CA VAL A 141 36.93 -5.69 -3.25
C VAL A 141 37.86 -6.38 -2.23
N LYS A 142 39.04 -6.83 -2.63
CA LYS A 142 39.92 -7.69 -1.80
C LYS A 142 40.44 -7.05 -0.51
N ASN A 143 40.30 -5.73 -0.32
CA ASN A 143 40.85 -5.04 0.85
C ASN A 143 39.84 -4.72 1.96
N HIS A 144 38.53 -4.89 1.74
CA HIS A 144 37.51 -4.70 2.79
C HIS A 144 36.55 -5.90 2.80
N ASP A 145 36.43 -6.51 3.98
CA ASP A 145 35.37 -7.43 4.37
C ASP A 145 35.46 -8.89 3.90
N TYR A 146 36.10 -9.68 4.75
CA TYR A 146 35.56 -11.00 5.03
C TYR A 146 34.18 -10.83 5.70
N LEU A 147 33.15 -11.40 5.05
CA LEU A 147 31.79 -11.66 5.55
C LEU A 147 30.73 -10.56 5.30
N HIS A 148 30.05 -10.61 4.15
CA HIS A 148 28.57 -10.75 4.00
C HIS A 148 28.16 -10.61 2.51
N PRO A 149 27.64 -11.68 1.85
CA PRO A 149 27.44 -11.67 0.39
C PRO A 149 26.24 -10.84 -0.11
N ALA A 150 25.36 -10.38 0.78
CA ALA A 150 24.20 -9.56 0.43
C ALA A 150 23.88 -8.54 1.53
N SER A 151 23.57 -7.31 1.14
CA SER A 151 23.02 -6.28 2.03
C SER A 151 21.50 -6.31 1.91
N VAL A 152 20.81 -6.36 3.05
CA VAL A 152 19.34 -6.29 3.12
C VAL A 152 18.97 -4.96 3.75
N ILE A 153 18.16 -4.18 3.05
CA ILE A 153 17.57 -2.95 3.59
C ILE A 153 16.07 -3.20 3.80
N ALA A 154 15.60 -2.89 5.01
CA ALA A 154 14.18 -2.81 5.32
C ALA A 154 13.74 -1.35 5.18
N VAL A 155 12.79 -1.12 4.27
CA VAL A 155 12.14 0.18 4.07
C VAL A 155 10.75 0.07 4.68
N ALA A 156 10.44 0.92 5.67
CA ALA A 156 9.09 0.98 6.21
C ALA A 156 8.15 1.57 5.17
N GLY A 157 7.16 0.80 4.73
CA GLY A 157 6.03 1.30 3.95
C GLY A 157 5.00 1.88 4.91
N ASP A 158 4.70 3.17 4.73
CA ASP A 158 3.69 3.99 5.42
C ASP A 158 3.72 4.07 6.95
N ALA A 159 4.02 5.29 7.42
CA ALA A 159 3.96 5.73 8.81
C ALA A 159 2.64 6.48 9.15
N LEU A 160 1.59 6.38 8.32
CA LEU A 160 0.39 7.23 8.43
C LEU A 160 -0.85 6.57 9.04
N LEU A 161 -0.78 5.29 9.43
CA LEU A 161 -1.87 4.58 10.13
C LEU A 161 -1.47 3.91 11.46
N PRO A 162 -0.53 4.41 12.30
CA PRO A 162 -0.14 3.66 13.50
C PRO A 162 -1.29 3.46 14.50
N ASP A 163 -2.26 4.38 14.56
CA ASP A 163 -3.28 4.38 15.61
C ASP A 163 -4.53 3.54 15.31
N LEU A 164 -4.66 2.99 14.09
CA LEU A 164 -5.83 2.17 13.69
C LEU A 164 -5.65 0.66 13.94
N TYR A 165 -4.48 0.22 14.41
CA TYR A 165 -4.16 -1.21 14.60
C TYR A 165 -4.32 -1.71 16.05
N ARG A 166 -4.94 -0.91 16.93
CA ARG A 166 -5.31 -1.37 18.28
C ARG A 166 -6.76 -1.86 18.30
N LEU A 167 -6.97 -3.07 17.79
CA LEU A 167 -8.09 -3.93 18.21
C LEU A 167 -7.60 -4.92 19.26
#